data_AF-A0A3M1G3F3-F1
#
_entry.id   AF-A0A3M1G3F3-F1
#
_cell.length_a   1.000
_cell.length_b   1.000
_cell.length_c   1.000
_cell.angle_alpha   90.00
_cell.angle_beta   90.00
_cell.angle_gamma   90.00
#
_symmetry.space_group_name_H-M   'P 1'
#
loop_
_entity.id
_entity.type
_entity.pdbx_description
1 polymer ?
#
loop_
_entity_poly.entity_id
_entity_poly.type
_entity_poly.pdbx_seq_one_letter_code
_entity_poly.pdbx_strand_id
1 'polypeptide(L)'
;MRAPPPTTPAAPATPAAPYRVYEPHCGVSACVFASPHSGRHYPPDFLALSRLALGMLRRSEDSFVDELFAATPEAGAPLVAATYPRAYIDTNRAPYELDPAMFDQPLPPYADTDSERVAGGLGTIPRTVGAGLDIYERPLPLAEGLAR
;
A
#
# COMPACT_ATOMS: atom_id res chain seq x y z
N MET A 1 19.64 -26.59 -30.61
CA MET A 1 19.94 -26.18 -29.22
C MET A 1 18.68 -25.51 -28.69
N ARG A 2 17.95 -26.15 -27.76
CA ARG A 2 16.65 -25.66 -27.26
C ARG A 2 16.93 -24.57 -26.21
N ALA A 3 16.32 -23.40 -26.36
CA ALA A 3 16.44 -22.32 -25.38
C ALA A 3 15.89 -22.81 -24.02
N PRO A 4 16.54 -22.48 -22.89
CA PRO A 4 16.02 -22.80 -21.57
C PRO A 4 14.67 -22.10 -21.37
N PRO A 5 13.71 -22.73 -20.66
CA PRO A 5 12.45 -22.09 -20.34
C PRO A 5 12.70 -20.83 -19.50
N PRO A 6 11.87 -19.78 -19.65
CA PRO A 6 12.00 -18.59 -18.83
C PRO A 6 11.80 -18.98 -17.36
N THR A 7 12.77 -18.64 -16.52
CA THR A 7 12.66 -18.77 -15.08
C THR A 7 11.63 -17.75 -14.61
N THR A 8 10.44 -18.21 -14.22
CA THR A 8 9.49 -17.38 -13.49
C THR A 8 10.18 -16.90 -12.21
N PRO A 9 10.32 -15.59 -11.98
CA PRO A 9 10.91 -15.11 -10.73
C PRO A 9 10.06 -15.61 -9.57
N ALA A 10 10.72 -16.14 -8.53
CA ALA A 10 10.05 -16.52 -7.30
C ALA A 10 9.21 -15.35 -6.78
N ALA A 11 7.99 -15.64 -6.31
CA ALA A 11 7.17 -14.63 -5.67
C ALA A 11 7.98 -13.97 -4.54
N PRO A 12 7.94 -12.64 -4.40
CA PRO A 12 8.67 -11.97 -3.34
C PRO A 12 8.20 -12.53 -1.99
N ALA A 13 9.15 -12.91 -1.15
CA ALA A 13 8.85 -13.41 0.18
C ALA A 13 8.01 -12.38 0.97
N THR A 14 7.09 -12.87 1.79
CA THR A 14 6.33 -12.04 2.72
C THR A 14 7.31 -11.23 3.59
N PRO A 15 7.16 -9.91 3.69
CA PRO A 15 8.04 -9.08 4.50
C PRO A 15 7.86 -9.46 5.97
N ALA A 16 8.95 -9.40 6.74
CA ALA A 16 8.94 -9.73 8.16
C ALA A 16 8.10 -8.75 9.01
N ALA A 17 7.84 -7.55 8.50
CA ALA A 17 7.08 -6.48 9.15
C ALA A 17 6.33 -5.62 8.11
N PRO A 18 5.23 -4.93 8.48
CA PRO A 18 4.47 -4.07 7.56
C PRO A 18 5.15 -2.76 7.18
N TYR A 19 6.25 -2.46 7.86
CA TYR A 19 7.13 -1.33 7.56
C TYR A 19 8.58 -1.72 7.85
N ARG A 20 9.50 -0.93 7.31
CA ARG A 20 10.92 -0.95 7.65
C ARG A 20 11.28 0.36 8.32
N VAL A 21 12.09 0.27 9.38
CA VAL A 21 12.72 1.43 10.00
C VAL A 21 14.21 1.34 9.72
N TYR A 22 14.75 2.38 9.10
CA TYR A 22 16.19 2.55 8.91
C TYR A 22 16.67 3.51 10.00
N GLU A 23 17.38 2.97 10.99
CA GLU A 23 17.89 3.73 12.12
C GLU A 23 19.07 4.61 11.71
N PRO A 24 19.21 5.82 12.29
CA PRO A 24 20.33 6.70 12.00
C PRO A 24 21.66 6.06 12.42
N HIS A 25 22.70 6.20 11.59
CA HIS A 25 24.00 5.58 11.87
C HIS A 25 24.82 6.37 12.91
N CYS A 26 24.62 7.68 13.01
CA CYS A 26 25.26 8.53 14.00
C CYS A 26 24.45 9.81 14.25
N GLY A 27 24.37 10.25 15.51
CA GLY A 27 23.54 11.39 15.90
C GLY A 27 22.04 11.18 15.70
N VAL A 28 21.23 12.11 16.19
CA VAL A 28 19.79 12.14 15.94
C VAL A 28 19.43 13.56 15.55
N SER A 29 19.02 13.74 14.29
CA SER A 29 18.44 15.00 13.83
C SER A 29 17.02 15.17 14.36
N ALA A 30 16.46 16.38 14.27
CA ALA A 30 15.06 16.63 14.59
C ALA A 30 14.08 16.21 13.46
N CYS A 31 14.59 15.64 12.37
CA CYS A 31 13.82 15.25 11.20
C CYS A 31 13.57 13.73 11.17
N VAL A 32 12.35 13.35 10.78
CA VAL A 32 11.96 11.96 10.50
C VAL A 32 11.39 11.92 9.09
N PHE A 33 11.86 10.98 8.28
CA PHE A 33 11.37 10.77 6.92
C PHE A 33 10.42 9.58 6.87
N ALA A 34 9.37 9.69 6.06
CA ALA A 34 8.40 8.64 5.84
C ALA A 34 8.18 8.42 4.34
N SER A 35 8.16 7.16 3.92
CA SER A 35 7.80 6.72 2.58
C SER A 35 6.61 5.76 2.66
N PRO A 36 5.38 6.29 2.79
CA PRO A 36 4.18 5.46 3.03
C PRO A 36 3.74 4.68 1.78
N HIS A 37 4.21 5.07 0.60
CA HIS A 37 3.66 4.62 -0.70
C HIS A 37 4.68 3.90 -1.60
N SER A 38 5.89 3.62 -1.11
CA SER A 38 6.93 2.87 -1.83
C SER A 38 6.83 1.35 -1.66
N GLY A 39 5.90 0.88 -0.81
CA GLY A 39 5.67 -0.54 -0.58
C GLY A 39 5.25 -1.28 -1.86
N ARG A 40 5.86 -2.45 -2.06
CA ARG A 40 5.73 -3.27 -3.29
C ARG A 40 5.46 -4.75 -3.00
N HIS A 41 5.16 -5.09 -1.75
CA HIS A 41 4.71 -6.43 -1.40
C HIS A 41 3.20 -6.55 -1.59
N TYR A 42 2.78 -7.20 -2.66
CA TYR A 42 1.38 -7.50 -2.95
C TYR A 42 1.00 -8.88 -2.40
N PRO A 43 0.16 -8.98 -1.36
CA PRO A 43 -0.26 -10.28 -0.83
C PRO A 43 -0.96 -11.12 -1.90
N PRO A 44 -0.70 -12.44 -1.99
CA PRO A 44 -1.35 -13.31 -2.97
C PRO A 44 -2.89 -13.23 -2.90
N ASP A 45 -3.46 -13.19 -1.70
CA ASP A 45 -4.91 -13.11 -1.51
C ASP A 45 -5.47 -11.77 -2.00
N PHE A 46 -4.74 -10.67 -1.82
CA PHE A 46 -5.10 -9.38 -2.40
C PHE A 46 -5.08 -9.40 -3.93
N LEU A 47 -4.06 -10.02 -4.53
CA LEU A 47 -3.98 -10.17 -5.98
C LEU A 47 -5.10 -11.06 -6.53
N ALA A 48 -5.52 -12.09 -5.80
CA ALA A 48 -6.64 -12.96 -6.17
C ALA A 48 -7.99 -12.24 -6.11
N LEU A 49 -8.15 -11.25 -5.23
CA LEU A 49 -9.34 -10.40 -5.13
C LEU A 49 -9.38 -9.28 -6.17
N SER A 50 -8.22 -8.91 -6.71
CA SER A 50 -8.13 -7.81 -7.66
C SER A 50 -8.52 -8.25 -9.07
N ARG A 51 -9.33 -7.43 -9.75
CA ARG A 51 -9.59 -7.56 -11.20
C ARG A 51 -8.49 -6.92 -12.07
N LEU A 52 -7.53 -6.24 -11.45
CA LEU A 52 -6.47 -5.51 -12.16
C LEU A 52 -5.20 -6.37 -12.26
N ALA A 53 -4.56 -6.34 -13.42
CA ALA A 53 -3.22 -6.89 -13.55
C ALA A 53 -2.24 -6.12 -12.64
N LEU A 54 -1.23 -6.81 -12.10
CA LEU A 54 -0.23 -6.22 -11.20
C LEU A 54 0.34 -4.90 -11.73
N GLY A 55 0.70 -4.83 -13.01
CA GLY A 55 1.24 -3.62 -13.62
C GLY A 55 0.31 -2.40 -13.55
N MET A 56 -1.01 -2.60 -13.47
CA MET A 56 -1.99 -1.53 -13.27
C MET A 56 -2.04 -1.09 -11.80
N LEU A 57 -1.99 -2.04 -10.87
CA LEU A 57 -1.91 -1.73 -9.43
C LEU A 57 -0.67 -0.91 -9.10
N ARG A 58 0.47 -1.26 -9.72
CA ARG A 58 1.76 -0.59 -9.53
C ARG A 58 1.77 0.87 -9.99
N ARG A 59 0.82 1.30 -10.83
CA ARG A 59 0.69 2.73 -11.23
C ARG A 59 0.31 3.65 -10.08
N SER A 60 -0.14 3.10 -8.96
CA SER A 60 -0.43 3.85 -7.74
C SER A 60 0.76 3.94 -6.77
N GLU A 61 1.85 3.21 -7.03
CA GLU A 61 3.06 3.26 -6.20
C GLU A 61 3.76 4.61 -6.35
N ASP A 62 4.28 5.13 -5.24
CA ASP A 62 5.35 6.13 -5.27
C ASP A 62 6.67 5.35 -5.39
N SER A 63 6.88 4.77 -6.58
CA SER A 63 7.94 3.80 -6.84
C SER A 63 9.32 4.33 -6.45
N PHE A 64 10.06 3.55 -5.67
CA PHE A 64 11.45 3.78 -5.29
C PHE A 64 11.70 5.06 -4.47
N VAL A 65 10.67 5.69 -3.89
CA VAL A 65 10.86 6.85 -3.03
C VAL A 65 11.64 6.49 -1.75
N ASP A 66 11.49 5.28 -1.23
CA ASP A 66 12.34 4.76 -0.15
C ASP A 66 13.82 4.74 -0.54
N GLU A 67 14.13 4.33 -1.77
CA GLU A 67 15.50 4.30 -2.30
C GLU A 67 16.05 5.72 -2.54
N LEU A 68 15.22 6.66 -3.00
CA LEU A 68 15.59 8.07 -3.13
C LEU A 68 16.01 8.71 -1.80
N PHE A 69 15.39 8.29 -0.69
CA PHE A 69 15.70 8.77 0.66
C PHE A 69 16.63 7.84 1.46
N ALA A 70 17.25 6.85 0.82
CA ALA A 70 18.08 5.85 1.50
C ALA A 70 19.31 6.43 2.24
N ALA A 71 19.76 7.64 1.87
CA ALA A 71 20.88 8.33 2.53
C ALA A 71 20.46 9.11 3.79
N THR A 72 19.17 9.23 4.10
CA THR A 72 18.70 9.98 5.28
C THR A 72 19.24 9.44 6.62
N PRO A 73 19.38 8.11 6.84
CA PRO A 73 19.95 7.59 8.07
C PRO A 73 21.44 7.91 8.24
N GLU A 74 22.19 8.01 7.13
CA GLU A 74 23.59 8.47 7.14
C GLU A 74 23.71 9.95 7.55
N ALA A 75 22.69 10.76 7.26
CA ALA A 75 22.58 12.14 7.69
C ALA A 75 21.98 12.30 9.11
N GLY A 76 21.77 11.20 9.85
CA GLY A 76 21.24 11.21 11.21
C GLY A 76 19.71 11.32 11.31
N ALA A 77 18.97 11.13 10.21
CA ALA A 77 17.52 11.16 10.19
C ALA A 77 16.93 9.77 9.89
N PRO A 78 16.08 9.18 10.75
CA PRO A 78 15.46 7.89 10.47
C PRO A 78 14.51 7.96 9.26
N LEU A 79 14.42 6.84 8.55
CA LEU A 79 13.44 6.63 7.48
C LEU A 79 12.50 5.48 7.87
N VAL A 80 11.20 5.73 7.79
CA VAL A 80 10.17 4.70 7.88
C VAL A 80 9.55 4.48 6.51
N ALA A 81 9.57 3.25 6.00
CA ALA A 81 8.99 2.90 4.70
C ALA A 81 7.97 1.77 4.82
N ALA A 82 6.80 1.92 4.21
CA ALA A 82 5.79 0.86 4.16
C ALA A 82 6.28 -0.30 3.28
N THR A 83 5.95 -1.54 3.64
CA THR A 83 6.25 -2.70 2.78
C THR A 83 5.11 -3.05 1.84
N TYR A 84 3.87 -2.76 2.27
CA TYR A 84 2.64 -3.01 1.50
C TYR A 84 2.32 -1.82 0.60
N PRO A 85 1.75 -2.05 -0.60
CA PRO A 85 1.39 -0.99 -1.52
C PRO A 85 0.18 -0.22 -1.00
N ARG A 86 0.10 1.08 -1.35
CA ARG A 86 -1.06 1.91 -0.96
C ARG A 86 -2.39 1.40 -1.52
N ALA A 87 -2.36 0.68 -2.65
CA ALA A 87 -3.54 0.01 -3.22
C ALA A 87 -4.12 -1.10 -2.33
N TYR A 88 -3.31 -1.63 -1.38
CA TYR A 88 -3.77 -2.59 -0.38
C TYR A 88 -4.27 -1.88 0.88
N ILE A 89 -3.48 -0.93 1.40
CA ILE A 89 -3.80 -0.05 2.51
C ILE A 89 -3.00 1.27 2.39
N ASP A 90 -3.68 2.41 2.37
CA ASP A 90 -3.05 3.72 2.30
C ASP A 90 -2.76 4.25 3.73
N THR A 91 -1.51 4.09 4.17
CA THR A 91 -1.04 4.53 5.49
C THR A 91 -0.90 6.06 5.63
N ASN A 92 -1.18 6.81 4.57
CA ASN A 92 -1.21 8.28 4.57
C ASN A 92 -2.65 8.83 4.64
N ARG A 93 -3.58 8.04 5.20
CA ARG A 93 -4.99 8.37 5.42
C ARG A 93 -5.40 8.16 6.87
N ALA A 94 -6.52 8.73 7.28
CA ALA A 94 -7.07 8.49 8.60
C ALA A 94 -7.60 7.03 8.71
N PRO A 95 -7.40 6.31 9.82
CA PRO A 95 -7.65 4.87 9.90
C PRO A 95 -9.03 4.38 9.42
N TYR A 96 -10.07 5.21 9.56
CA TYR A 96 -11.44 4.89 9.18
C TYR A 96 -12.02 5.80 8.10
N GLU A 97 -11.17 6.44 7.30
CA GLU A 97 -11.57 7.15 6.08
C GLU A 97 -11.91 6.11 4.98
N LEU A 98 -13.17 5.64 4.97
CA LEU A 98 -13.60 4.44 4.26
C LEU A 98 -14.76 4.72 3.29
N ASP A 99 -14.70 4.12 2.09
CA ASP A 99 -15.76 4.19 1.09
C ASP A 99 -16.84 3.12 1.37
N PRO A 100 -18.10 3.49 1.66
CA PRO A 100 -19.18 2.52 1.88
C PRO A 100 -19.41 1.57 0.70
N ALA A 101 -19.16 2.02 -0.54
CA ALA A 101 -19.31 1.18 -1.74
C ALA A 101 -18.22 0.11 -1.88
N MET A 102 -17.17 0.20 -1.05
CA MET A 102 -16.08 -0.77 -1.01
C MET A 102 -16.45 -2.04 -0.23
N PHE A 103 -17.47 -1.98 0.63
CA PHE A 103 -17.82 -3.04 1.57
C PHE A 103 -19.23 -3.63 1.33
N ASP A 104 -19.43 -4.91 1.64
CA ASP A 104 -20.74 -5.59 1.55
C ASP A 104 -21.57 -5.49 2.85
N GLN A 105 -21.02 -4.90 3.91
CA GLN A 105 -21.76 -4.53 5.13
C GLN A 105 -21.69 -3.02 5.40
N PRO A 106 -22.66 -2.47 6.17
CA PRO A 106 -22.60 -1.10 6.64
C PRO A 106 -21.33 -0.82 7.45
N LEU A 107 -20.76 0.37 7.23
CA LEU A 107 -19.59 0.82 7.99
C LEU A 107 -19.93 1.11 9.46
N PRO A 108 -18.93 1.04 10.36
CA PRO A 108 -19.09 1.51 11.73
C PRO A 108 -19.45 3.00 11.79
N PRO A 109 -20.19 3.46 12.81
CA PRO A 109 -20.65 4.85 12.91
C PRO A 109 -19.53 5.88 13.09
N TYR A 110 -18.30 5.43 13.36
CA TYR A 110 -17.11 6.27 13.48
C TYR A 110 -16.29 6.35 12.18
N ALA A 111 -16.73 5.67 11.11
CA ALA A 111 -16.08 5.78 9.82
C ALA A 111 -16.30 7.19 9.24
N ASP A 112 -15.23 7.78 8.71
CA ASP A 112 -15.30 9.02 7.95
C ASP A 112 -15.56 8.67 6.48
N THR A 113 -16.76 9.02 6.02
CA THR A 113 -17.24 8.71 4.66
C THR A 113 -17.35 9.93 3.77
N ASP A 114 -17.07 11.12 4.28
CA ASP A 114 -17.53 12.38 3.69
C ASP A 114 -16.43 13.11 2.91
N SER A 115 -15.23 12.55 2.86
CA SER A 115 -14.10 13.18 2.18
C SER A 115 -14.20 13.07 0.65
N GLU A 116 -13.70 14.08 -0.08
CA GLU A 116 -13.60 14.04 -1.54
C GLU A 116 -12.78 12.83 -2.04
N ARG A 117 -11.84 12.36 -1.22
CA ARG A 117 -11.01 11.17 -1.52
C ARG A 117 -11.83 9.91 -1.42
N VAL A 118 -12.66 9.78 -0.39
CA VAL A 118 -13.62 8.67 -0.25
C VAL A 118 -14.56 8.64 -1.44
N ALA A 119 -15.13 9.78 -1.83
CA ALA A 119 -15.98 9.87 -3.02
C ALA A 119 -15.26 9.42 -4.31
N GLY A 120 -13.95 9.66 -4.41
CA GLY A 120 -13.09 9.18 -5.49
C GLY A 120 -12.63 7.72 -5.38
N GLY A 121 -12.98 7.00 -4.31
CA GLY A 121 -12.53 5.63 -4.05
C GLY A 121 -11.08 5.52 -3.57
N LEU A 122 -10.52 6.60 -2.99
CA LEU A 122 -9.11 6.73 -2.57
C LEU A 122 -8.95 6.87 -1.04
N GLY A 123 -9.86 6.25 -0.27
CA GLY A 123 -9.78 6.15 1.18
C GLY A 123 -8.67 5.20 1.67
N THR A 124 -8.67 4.89 2.96
CA THR A 124 -7.65 4.06 3.63
C THR A 124 -7.53 2.66 3.05
N ILE A 125 -8.65 2.06 2.66
CA ILE A 125 -8.65 0.90 1.77
C ILE A 125 -9.18 1.38 0.41
N PRO A 126 -8.29 1.66 -0.57
CA PRO A 126 -8.74 2.22 -1.83
C PRO A 126 -9.64 1.24 -2.57
N ARG A 127 -10.75 1.74 -3.12
CA ARG A 127 -11.59 1.00 -4.08
C ARG A 127 -11.02 1.08 -5.49
N THR A 128 -10.34 2.18 -5.82
CA THR A 128 -9.78 2.43 -7.16
C THR A 128 -8.27 2.70 -7.12
N VAL A 129 -7.60 2.55 -8.25
CA VAL A 129 -6.22 3.05 -8.47
C VAL A 129 -6.23 4.32 -9.32
N GLY A 130 -5.04 4.92 -9.48
CA GLY A 130 -4.84 6.04 -10.42
C GLY A 130 -5.44 5.74 -11.80
N ALA A 131 -6.19 6.71 -12.34
CA ALA A 131 -7.09 6.62 -13.51
C ALA A 131 -8.51 6.09 -13.25
N GLY A 132 -8.92 5.89 -11.99
CA GLY A 132 -10.32 5.62 -11.62
C GLY A 132 -10.79 4.19 -11.89
N LEU A 133 -9.85 3.25 -12.05
CA LEU A 133 -10.14 1.84 -12.27
C LEU A 133 -10.38 1.12 -10.94
N ASP A 134 -11.49 0.39 -10.83
CA ASP A 134 -11.80 -0.40 -9.65
C ASP A 134 -10.79 -1.54 -9.45
N ILE A 135 -10.27 -1.66 -8.22
CA ILE A 135 -9.35 -2.71 -7.81
C ILE A 135 -10.06 -4.05 -7.72
N TYR A 136 -11.25 -4.06 -7.10
CA TYR A 136 -11.97 -5.28 -6.74
C TYR A 136 -13.09 -5.61 -7.71
N GLU A 137 -13.39 -6.89 -7.85
CA GLU A 137 -14.53 -7.32 -8.66
C GLU A 137 -15.88 -7.13 -7.95
N ARG A 138 -15.84 -7.27 -6.62
CA ARG A 138 -17.00 -7.23 -5.71
C ARG A 138 -16.59 -6.46 -4.45
N PRO A 139 -17.55 -5.92 -3.70
CA PRO A 139 -17.26 -5.34 -2.38
C PRO A 139 -16.59 -6.36 -1.46
N LEU A 140 -15.73 -5.89 -0.56
CA LEU A 140 -15.07 -6.73 0.43
C LEU A 140 -15.93 -6.94 1.68
N PRO A 141 -15.73 -8.06 2.39
CA PRO A 141 -16.17 -8.15 3.76
C PRO A 141 -15.53 -7.06 4.62
N LEU A 142 -16.34 -6.33 5.38
CA LEU A 142 -15.88 -5.31 6.33
C LEU A 142 -14.85 -5.87 7.31
N ALA A 143 -15.04 -7.10 7.78
CA ALA A 143 -14.09 -7.77 8.67
C ALA A 143 -12.70 -7.94 8.02
N GLU A 144 -12.65 -8.16 6.71
CA GLU A 144 -11.37 -8.23 5.99
C GLU A 144 -10.71 -6.85 5.91
N GLY A 145 -11.47 -5.80 5.61
CA GLY A 145 -10.95 -4.43 5.57
C GLY A 145 -10.44 -3.94 6.91
N LEU A 146 -11.17 -4.21 8.00
CA LEU A 146 -10.79 -3.82 9.36
C LEU A 146 -9.61 -4.63 9.92
N ALA A 147 -9.28 -5.78 9.31
CA ALA A 147 -8.14 -6.60 9.70
C ALA A 147 -6.83 -6.17 9.02
N ARG A 148 -6.88 -5.26 8.04
CA ARG A 148 -5.71 -4.65 7.38
C ARG A 148 -5.19 -3.47 8.21
#